data_AF-A0A164B4N3-F1
#
_entry.id   AF-A0A164B4N3-F1
#
_cell.length_a   1.000
_cell.length_b   1.000
_cell.length_c   1.000
_cell.angle_alpha   90.00
_cell.angle_beta   90.00
_cell.angle_gamma   90.00
#
_symmetry.space_group_name_H-M   'P 1'
#
loop_
_entity.id
_entity.type
_entity.pdbx_description
1 polymer ?
#
loop_
_entity_poly.entity_id
_entity_poly.type
_entity_poly.pdbx_seq_one_letter_code
_entity_poly.pdbx_strand_id
1 'polypeptide(L)'
;MDDELMDATVRWLSALLDSATVQEIGVSNWWSRAKTALETAAASADTYSQAVSVAARKLQIDTLRQASSAQLLGPGSTEDVISPRLDEWRLLAQRDAVYIVGLVQIQRAARRGKVSPVDLDAQEAML
;
A
#
# COMPACT_ATOMS: atom_id res chain seq x y z
N MET A 1 16.96 2.56 6.40
CA MET A 1 15.72 2.77 5.63
C MET A 1 14.90 3.74 6.44
N ASP A 2 14.19 4.68 5.82
CA ASP A 2 13.32 5.57 6.58
C ASP A 2 12.01 4.83 6.91
N ASP A 3 11.86 4.46 8.17
CA ASP A 3 10.75 3.64 8.65
C ASP A 3 9.40 4.37 8.49
N GLU A 4 9.38 5.71 8.60
CA GLU A 4 8.17 6.51 8.43
C GLU A 4 7.66 6.46 6.98
N LEU A 5 8.56 6.60 6.00
CA LEU A 5 8.19 6.55 4.58
C LEU A 5 7.76 5.13 4.17
N MET A 6 8.40 4.10 4.72
CA MET A 6 7.99 2.70 4.52
C MET A 6 6.57 2.49 5.06
N ASP A 7 6.31 2.88 6.30
CA ASP A 7 4.99 2.74 6.93
C ASP A 7 3.90 3.51 6.19
N ALA A 8 4.19 4.74 5.76
CA ALA A 8 3.28 5.52 4.93
C ALA A 8 2.98 4.81 3.60
N THR A 9 3.99 4.20 2.96
CA THR A 9 3.83 3.45 1.70
C THR A 9 2.98 2.19 1.88
N VAL A 10 3.21 1.45 2.97
CA VAL A 10 2.39 0.28 3.33
C VAL A 10 0.94 0.71 3.56
N ARG A 11 0.71 1.76 4.36
CA ARG A 11 -0.63 2.33 4.59
C ARG A 11 -1.28 2.80 3.29
N TRP A 12 -0.52 3.40 2.39
CA TRP A 12 -0.99 3.92 1.11
C TRP A 12 -1.54 2.79 0.22
N LEU A 13 -0.74 1.73 0.01
CA LEU A 13 -1.15 0.60 -0.81
C LEU A 13 -2.30 -0.19 -0.15
N SER A 14 -2.26 -0.34 1.18
CA SER A 14 -3.31 -0.99 1.96
C SER A 14 -4.66 -0.27 1.81
N ALA A 15 -4.67 1.07 1.84
CA ALA A 15 -5.87 1.89 1.66
C ALA A 15 -6.47 1.75 0.25
N LEU A 16 -5.63 1.71 -0.80
CA LEU A 16 -6.08 1.45 -2.16
C LEU A 16 -6.72 0.05 -2.29
N LEU A 17 -6.07 -0.97 -1.72
CA LEU A 17 -6.59 -2.34 -1.71
C LEU A 17 -7.86 -2.51 -0.85
N ASP A 18 -8.14 -1.59 0.06
CA ASP A 18 -9.42 -1.55 0.78
C ASP A 18 -10.56 -1.03 -0.09
N SER A 19 -10.26 -0.25 -1.14
CA SER A 19 -11.25 0.20 -2.13
C SER A 19 -11.39 -0.74 -3.33
N ALA A 20 -10.34 -1.50 -3.67
CA ALA A 20 -10.38 -2.51 -4.73
C ALA A 20 -11.26 -3.72 -4.37
N THR A 21 -11.72 -4.45 -5.40
CA THR A 21 -12.61 -5.61 -5.27
C THR A 21 -11.99 -6.87 -5.85
N VAL A 22 -12.03 -7.96 -5.08
CA VAL A 22 -11.49 -9.26 -5.50
C VAL A 22 -12.26 -9.82 -6.71
N GLN A 23 -13.54 -9.47 -6.85
CA GLN A 23 -14.39 -9.87 -7.97
C GLN A 23 -13.85 -9.36 -9.31
N GLU A 24 -13.42 -8.10 -9.37
CA GLU A 24 -12.90 -7.47 -10.59
C GLU A 24 -11.47 -7.92 -10.91
N ILE A 25 -10.61 -7.96 -9.89
CA ILE A 25 -9.19 -8.27 -10.07
C ILE A 25 -8.93 -9.78 -10.22
N GLY A 26 -9.71 -10.61 -9.52
CA GLY A 26 -9.49 -12.05 -9.37
C GLY A 26 -8.47 -12.40 -8.28
N VAL A 27 -8.73 -13.49 -7.56
CA VAL A 27 -7.90 -13.94 -6.41
C VAL A 27 -6.46 -14.23 -6.81
N SER A 28 -6.24 -14.92 -7.95
CA SER A 28 -4.91 -15.29 -8.42
C SER A 28 -4.04 -14.09 -8.81
N ASN A 29 -4.66 -12.98 -9.19
CA ASN A 29 -3.96 -11.78 -9.64
C ASN A 29 -3.86 -10.69 -8.56
N TRP A 30 -4.49 -10.88 -7.40
CA TRP A 30 -4.67 -9.82 -6.42
C TRP A 30 -3.34 -9.15 -6.01
N TRP A 31 -2.36 -9.96 -5.61
CA TRP A 31 -1.07 -9.44 -5.12
C TRP A 31 -0.14 -9.01 -6.26
N SER A 32 -0.17 -9.68 -7.41
CA SER A 32 0.61 -9.24 -8.58
C SER A 32 0.10 -7.90 -9.11
N ARG A 33 -1.22 -7.67 -9.08
CA ARG A 33 -1.85 -6.38 -9.41
C ARG A 33 -1.53 -5.30 -8.39
N ALA A 34 -1.53 -5.61 -7.10
CA ALA A 34 -1.08 -4.66 -6.07
C ALA A 34 0.36 -4.19 -6.29
N LYS A 35 1.28 -5.14 -6.53
CA LYS A 35 2.69 -4.86 -6.82
C LYS A 35 2.84 -3.97 -8.06
N THR A 36 2.24 -4.38 -9.17
CA THR A 36 2.37 -3.65 -10.44
C THR A 36 1.69 -2.29 -10.40
N ALA A 37 0.61 -2.11 -9.63
CA ALA A 37 0.00 -0.81 -9.41
C ALA A 37 0.95 0.15 -8.69
N LEU A 38 1.62 -0.32 -7.63
CA LEU A 38 2.64 0.45 -6.91
C LEU A 38 3.81 0.84 -7.83
N GLU A 39 4.39 -0.13 -8.54
CA GLU A 39 5.51 0.11 -9.47
C GLU A 39 5.11 1.08 -10.59
N THR A 40 3.90 0.93 -11.17
CA THR A 40 3.42 1.80 -12.25
C THR A 40 3.21 3.23 -11.73
N ALA A 41 2.62 3.40 -10.56
CA ALA A 41 2.43 4.71 -9.95
C ALA A 41 3.77 5.39 -9.65
N ALA A 42 4.71 4.66 -9.06
CA ALA A 42 6.06 5.15 -8.78
C ALA A 42 6.84 5.52 -10.05
N ALA A 43 6.66 4.80 -11.14
CA ALA A 43 7.34 5.10 -12.40
C ALA A 43 6.79 6.34 -13.10
N SER A 44 5.46 6.55 -13.06
CA SER A 44 4.75 7.45 -13.98
C SER A 44 4.12 8.70 -13.36
N ALA A 45 4.12 8.83 -12.04
CA ALA A 45 3.51 9.97 -11.37
C ALA A 45 4.50 11.10 -11.09
N ASP A 46 4.09 12.32 -11.42
CA ASP A 46 4.79 13.57 -11.10
C ASP A 46 4.24 14.25 -9.84
N THR A 47 3.05 13.83 -9.39
CA THR A 47 2.41 14.29 -8.16
C THR A 47 1.82 13.13 -7.36
N TYR A 48 1.60 13.33 -6.06
CA TYR A 48 0.94 12.34 -5.21
C TYR A 48 -0.47 11.97 -5.72
N SER A 49 -1.27 12.96 -6.12
CA SER A 49 -2.62 12.73 -6.65
C SER A 49 -2.62 11.93 -7.96
N GLN A 50 -1.61 12.14 -8.80
CA GLN A 50 -1.41 11.33 -10.00
C GLN A 50 -1.01 9.89 -9.64
N ALA A 51 -0.15 9.68 -8.63
CA ALA A 51 0.22 8.35 -8.16
C ALA A 51 -1.00 7.55 -7.70
N VAL A 52 -1.86 8.17 -6.87
CA VAL A 52 -3.13 7.59 -6.43
C VAL A 52 -4.01 7.22 -7.63
N SER A 53 -4.17 8.14 -8.58
CA SER A 53 -5.02 7.93 -9.77
C SER A 53 -4.49 6.83 -10.70
N VAL A 54 -3.17 6.76 -10.88
CA VAL A 54 -2.52 5.71 -11.69
C VAL A 54 -2.71 4.34 -11.06
N ALA A 55 -2.46 4.20 -9.75
CA ALA A 55 -2.64 2.94 -9.06
C ALA A 55 -4.12 2.53 -9.00
N ALA A 56 -5.03 3.47 -8.75
CA ALA A 56 -6.48 3.23 -8.75
C ALA A 56 -6.94 2.65 -10.09
N ARG A 57 -6.51 3.22 -11.22
CA ARG A 57 -6.81 2.66 -12.55
C ARG A 57 -6.27 1.24 -12.74
N LYS A 58 -5.04 0.96 -12.27
CA LYS A 58 -4.46 -0.39 -12.35
C LYS A 58 -5.21 -1.41 -11.50
N LEU A 59 -5.76 -0.97 -10.39
CA LEU A 59 -6.58 -1.75 -9.45
C LEU A 59 -8.07 -1.74 -9.79
N GLN A 60 -8.47 -1.16 -10.94
CA GLN A 60 -9.87 -1.09 -11.37
C GLN A 60 -10.78 -0.45 -10.30
N ILE A 61 -10.30 0.61 -9.65
CA ILE A 61 -11.05 1.37 -8.65
C ILE A 61 -11.70 2.56 -9.33
N ASP A 62 -13.03 2.54 -9.44
CA ASP A 62 -13.80 3.67 -9.97
C ASP A 62 -14.01 4.78 -8.93
N THR A 63 -14.15 4.40 -7.66
CA THR A 63 -14.37 5.35 -6.55
C THR A 63 -13.73 4.82 -5.28
N LEU A 64 -13.01 5.69 -4.57
CA LEU A 64 -12.45 5.36 -3.26
C LEU A 64 -13.55 5.28 -2.21
N ARG A 65 -13.46 4.27 -1.33
CA ARG A 65 -14.26 4.22 -0.11
C ARG A 65 -13.88 5.39 0.79
N GLN A 66 -14.85 5.93 1.53
CA GLN A 66 -14.63 7.07 2.42
C GLN A 66 -13.45 6.87 3.39
N ALA A 67 -13.32 5.68 3.99
CA ALA A 67 -12.20 5.37 4.88
C ALA A 67 -10.84 5.38 4.16
N SER A 68 -10.77 4.83 2.95
CA SER A 68 -9.57 4.90 2.11
C SER A 68 -9.24 6.35 1.75
N SER A 69 -10.24 7.16 1.39
CA SER A 69 -10.05 8.58 1.09
C SER A 69 -9.49 9.35 2.29
N ALA A 70 -10.00 9.11 3.50
CA ALA A 70 -9.49 9.74 4.71
C ALA A 70 -8.02 9.35 4.99
N GLN A 71 -7.66 8.08 4.78
CA GLN A 71 -6.28 7.62 4.98
C GLN A 71 -5.30 8.12 3.91
N LEU A 72 -5.79 8.35 2.69
CA LEU A 72 -4.97 8.84 1.58
C LEU A 72 -4.84 10.36 1.59
N LEU A 73 -5.91 11.11 1.88
CA LEU A 73 -6.02 12.56 1.61
C LEU A 73 -6.42 13.40 2.83
N GLY A 74 -6.73 12.78 3.98
CA GLY A 74 -7.13 13.49 5.19
C GLY A 74 -5.96 14.10 5.98
N PRO A 75 -6.22 14.79 7.10
CA PRO A 75 -5.17 15.22 8.02
C PRO A 75 -4.43 14.03 8.64
N GLY A 76 -3.09 14.05 8.65
CA GLY A 76 -2.27 12.92 9.12
C GLY A 76 -2.27 11.74 8.15
N SER A 77 -2.63 11.99 6.89
CA SER A 77 -2.72 10.96 5.86
C SER A 77 -1.36 10.55 5.34
N THR A 78 -1.38 9.58 4.44
CA THR A 78 -0.16 9.20 3.70
C THR A 78 0.31 10.30 2.75
N GLU A 79 -0.55 11.24 2.32
CA GLU A 79 -0.16 12.39 1.50
C GLU A 79 0.83 13.29 2.21
N ASP A 80 0.60 13.58 3.50
CA ASP A 80 1.44 14.47 4.31
C ASP A 80 2.90 13.97 4.41
N VAL A 81 3.10 12.65 4.32
CA VAL A 81 4.43 12.02 4.36
C VAL A 81 5.01 11.83 2.96
N ILE A 82 4.22 11.31 2.01
CA ILE A 82 4.72 10.89 0.70
C ILE A 82 4.87 12.09 -0.24
N SER A 83 3.93 13.03 -0.26
CA SER A 83 3.94 14.17 -1.19
C SER A 83 5.23 15.02 -1.10
N PRO A 84 5.72 15.44 0.09
CA PRO A 84 6.98 16.18 0.19
C PRO A 84 8.22 15.32 -0.11
N ARG A 85 8.09 14.00 -0.18
CA ARG A 85 9.18 13.02 -0.36
C ARG A 85 8.96 12.16 -1.60
N LEU A 86 8.27 12.71 -2.62
CA LEU A 86 7.76 11.91 -3.74
C LEU A 86 8.88 11.16 -4.46
N ASP A 87 10.03 11.79 -4.71
CA ASP A 87 11.14 11.13 -5.40
C ASP A 87 11.76 9.98 -4.58
N GLU A 88 11.89 10.16 -3.27
CA GLU A 88 12.33 9.09 -2.36
C GLU A 88 11.30 7.95 -2.33
N TRP A 89 10.02 8.27 -2.30
CA TRP A 89 8.94 7.29 -2.37
C TRP A 89 8.98 6.51 -3.67
N ARG A 90 9.22 7.17 -4.81
CA ARG A 90 9.34 6.51 -6.12
C ARG A 90 10.48 5.50 -6.13
N LEU A 91 11.65 5.88 -5.61
CA LEU A 91 12.80 4.97 -5.50
C LEU A 91 12.50 3.78 -4.56
N LEU A 92 11.91 4.04 -3.40
CA LEU A 92 11.50 3.03 -2.45
C LEU A 92 10.53 2.03 -3.07
N ALA A 93 9.47 2.54 -3.69
CA ALA A 93 8.40 1.75 -4.29
C ALA A 93 8.89 0.90 -5.47
N GLN A 94 9.86 1.38 -6.25
CA GLN A 94 10.47 0.62 -7.34
C GLN A 94 11.45 -0.45 -6.84
N ARG A 95 12.29 -0.12 -5.85
CA ARG A 95 13.30 -1.03 -5.30
C ARG A 95 12.66 -2.16 -4.49
N ASP A 96 11.68 -1.84 -3.66
CA ASP A 96 11.19 -2.71 -2.58
C ASP A 96 9.74 -3.18 -2.79
N ALA A 97 9.19 -3.09 -4.00
CA ALA A 97 7.78 -3.38 -4.29
C ALA A 97 7.30 -4.73 -3.72
N VAL A 98 8.10 -5.79 -3.88
CA VAL A 98 7.76 -7.14 -3.38
C VAL A 98 7.71 -7.16 -1.84
N TYR A 99 8.69 -6.51 -1.19
CA TYR A 99 8.77 -6.44 0.26
C TYR A 99 7.60 -5.64 0.85
N ILE A 100 7.30 -4.46 0.28
CA ILE A 100 6.15 -3.62 0.65
C ILE A 100 4.84 -4.43 0.53
N VAL A 101 4.66 -5.18 -0.55
CA VAL A 101 3.47 -6.04 -0.72
C VAL A 101 3.39 -7.13 0.34
N GLY A 102 4.53 -7.69 0.77
CA GLY A 102 4.59 -8.61 1.92
C GLY A 102 4.12 -7.96 3.22
N LEU A 103 4.61 -6.75 3.53
CA LEU A 103 4.17 -6.00 4.72
C LEU A 103 2.67 -5.68 4.68
N VAL A 104 2.15 -5.29 3.52
CA VAL A 104 0.71 -5.06 3.32
C VAL A 104 -0.11 -6.33 3.55
N GLN A 105 0.39 -7.50 3.12
CA GLN A 105 -0.28 -8.79 3.38
C GLN A 105 -0.39 -9.06 4.88
N ILE A 106 0.71 -8.90 5.63
CA ILE A 106 0.77 -9.08 7.08
C ILE A 106 -0.20 -8.11 7.76
N GLN A 107 -0.13 -6.82 7.45
CA GLN A 107 -1.01 -5.80 8.02
C GLN A 107 -2.49 -6.12 7.79
N ARG A 108 -2.84 -6.56 6.56
CA ARG A 108 -4.22 -6.94 6.22
C ARG A 108 -4.65 -8.23 6.91
N ALA A 109 -3.74 -9.18 7.15
CA ALA A 109 -4.04 -10.40 7.90
C ALA A 109 -4.30 -10.09 9.39
N ALA A 110 -3.46 -9.24 10.00
CA ALA A 110 -3.62 -8.78 11.38
C ALA A 110 -4.97 -8.06 11.60
N ARG A 111 -5.35 -7.13 10.70
CA ARG A 111 -6.67 -6.44 10.75
C ARG A 111 -7.88 -7.39 10.69
N ARG A 112 -7.71 -8.59 10.14
CA ARG A 112 -8.77 -9.62 10.04
C ARG A 112 -8.72 -10.63 11.20
N GLY A 113 -7.85 -10.42 12.19
CA GLY A 113 -7.65 -11.37 13.29
C GLY A 113 -7.07 -12.72 12.85
N LYS A 114 -6.44 -12.79 11.66
CA LYS A 114 -5.85 -14.03 11.12
C LYS A 114 -4.41 -14.28 11.56
N VAL A 115 -3.78 -13.27 12.14
CA VAL A 115 -2.45 -13.32 12.76
C VAL A 115 -2.60 -12.61 14.09
N SER A 116 -2.36 -13.30 15.21
CA SER A 116 -2.32 -12.65 16.51
C SER A 116 -0.94 -11.99 16.68
N PRO A 117 -0.83 -10.76 17.22
CA PRO A 117 0.47 -10.13 17.48
C PRO A 117 1.41 -10.99 18.32
N VAL A 118 0.85 -11.83 19.19
CA VAL A 118 1.56 -12.80 20.04
C VAL A 118 2.30 -13.88 19.22
N ASP A 119 1.84 -14.19 18.01
CA ASP A 119 2.42 -15.26 17.19
C ASP A 119 3.68 -14.83 16.44
N LEU A 120 3.92 -13.51 16.30
CA LEU A 120 5.11 -12.96 15.63
C LEU A 120 6.29 -12.85 16.61
N ASP A 121 6.04 -12.38 17.84
CA ASP A 121 7.07 -12.29 18.89
C ASP A 121 7.58 -13.69 19.31
N ALA A 122 6.73 -14.72 19.22
CA ALA A 122 7.10 -16.09 19.53
C ALA A 122 8.07 -16.71 18.50
N GLN A 123 8.11 -16.20 17.25
CA GLN A 123 9.01 -16.70 16.21
C GLN A 123 10.39 -16.05 16.28
N GLU A 124 10.49 -14.79 16.72
CA GLU A 124 11.79 -14.12 16.93
C GLU A 124 12.50 -14.63 18.19
N ALA A 125 11.77 -15.08 19.22
CA ALA A 125 12.34 -15.66 20.43
C ALA A 125 12.85 -17.11 20.27
N MET A 126 12.66 -17.73 19.10
CA MET A 126 13.07 -19.11 18.79
C MET A 126 14.24 -19.20 17.78
N LEU A 127 14.84 -18.08 17.40
CA LEU A 127 16.07 -17.99 16.59
C LEU A 127 17.23 -17.47 17.44
#